data_AF-A0A1B1Y8A0-F1
#
_entry.id   AF-A0A1B1Y8A0-F1
#
_cell.length_a   1.000
_cell.length_b   1.000
_cell.length_c   1.000
_cell.angle_alpha   90.00
_cell.angle_beta   90.00
_cell.angle_gamma   90.00
#
_symmetry.space_group_name_H-M   'P 1'
#
loop_
_entity.id
_entity.type
_entity.pdbx_description
1 polymer ?
#
loop_
_entity_poly.entity_id
_entity_poly.type
_entity_poly.pdbx_seq_one_letter_code
_entity_poly.pdbx_strand_id
1 'polypeptide(L)'
;MANQKIKKIANTPLWKLAIRFMISFGFILAIVFIAAELFKSGNLNAISESFKDGSWVPFVTTRAAIIVGYGFVMAFLTKSKAKNTL
;
A
#
# COMPACT_ATOMS: atom_id res chain seq x y z
N MET A 1 -4.50 -18.65 22.71
CA MET A 1 -5.01 -17.57 21.82
C MET A 1 -4.19 -17.36 20.53
N ALA A 2 -2.87 -17.53 20.52
CA ALA A 2 -2.04 -17.31 19.31
C ALA A 2 -2.42 -18.21 18.11
N ASN A 3 -2.71 -19.50 18.37
CA ASN A 3 -3.03 -20.50 17.34
C ASN A 3 -4.35 -20.17 16.58
N GLN A 4 -5.35 -19.58 17.25
CA GLN A 4 -6.59 -19.16 16.60
C GLN A 4 -6.38 -18.00 15.60
N LYS A 5 -5.47 -17.07 15.89
CA LYS A 5 -5.14 -15.96 14.98
C LYS A 5 -4.44 -16.48 13.72
N ILE A 6 -3.53 -17.43 13.87
CA ILE A 6 -2.80 -18.05 12.74
C ILE A 6 -3.78 -18.82 11.83
N LYS A 7 -4.67 -19.64 12.41
CA LYS A 7 -5.74 -20.33 11.65
C LYS A 7 -6.64 -19.36 10.87
N LYS A 8 -7.02 -18.24 11.50
CA LYS A 8 -7.83 -17.20 10.85
C LYS A 8 -7.12 -16.58 9.65
N ILE A 9 -5.82 -16.29 9.77
CA ILE A 9 -5.02 -15.70 8.68
C ILE A 9 -4.85 -16.70 7.53
N ALA A 10 -4.55 -17.97 7.83
CA ALA A 10 -4.42 -19.02 6.82
C ALA A 10 -5.71 -19.22 6.00
N ASN A 11 -6.87 -19.16 6.66
CA ASN A 11 -8.18 -19.33 6.02
C ASN A 11 -8.71 -18.05 5.36
N THR A 12 -8.06 -16.89 5.56
CA THR A 12 -8.50 -15.64 4.94
C THR A 12 -8.18 -15.67 3.43
N PRO A 13 -9.12 -15.26 2.56
CA PRO A 13 -8.85 -15.08 1.13
C PRO A 13 -7.71 -14.08 0.91
N LEU A 14 -6.80 -14.40 -0.01
CA LEU A 14 -5.58 -13.62 -0.23
C LEU A 14 -5.89 -12.17 -0.60
N TRP A 15 -6.93 -11.93 -1.40
CA TRP A 15 -7.38 -10.60 -1.79
C TRP A 15 -7.82 -9.74 -0.60
N LYS A 16 -8.51 -10.31 0.41
CA LYS A 16 -8.91 -9.56 1.62
C LYS A 16 -7.70 -9.11 2.42
N LEU A 17 -6.67 -9.96 2.47
CA LEU A 17 -5.42 -9.67 3.15
C LEU A 17 -4.60 -8.63 2.37
N ALA A 18 -4.55 -8.74 1.05
CA ALA A 18 -3.90 -7.79 0.16
C ALA A 18 -4.50 -6.39 0.28
N ILE A 19 -5.83 -6.26 0.23
CA ILE A 19 -6.52 -4.96 0.39
C ILE A 19 -6.13 -4.28 1.71
N ARG A 20 -6.02 -5.02 2.81
CA ARG A 20 -5.59 -4.44 4.09
C ARG A 20 -4.18 -3.88 4.01
N PHE A 21 -3.24 -4.64 3.45
CA PHE A 21 -1.87 -4.17 3.25
C PHE A 21 -1.80 -2.99 2.28
N MET A 22 -2.60 -3.00 1.20
CA MET A 22 -2.70 -1.89 0.25
C MET A 22 -3.19 -0.61 0.92
N ILE A 23 -4.24 -0.69 1.74
CA ILE A 23 -4.78 0.49 2.45
C ILE A 23 -3.76 1.03 3.44
N SER A 24 -3.18 0.18 4.29
CA SER A 24 -2.20 0.61 5.28
C SER A 24 -0.97 1.22 4.64
N PHE A 25 -0.44 0.60 3.59
CA PHE A 25 0.74 1.09 2.89
C PHE A 25 0.46 2.34 2.04
N GLY A 26 -0.69 2.38 1.38
CA GLY A 26 -1.13 3.56 0.62
C GLY A 26 -1.27 4.79 1.51
N PHE A 27 -1.77 4.63 2.74
CA PHE A 27 -1.85 5.70 3.73
C PHE A 27 -0.46 6.22 4.14
N ILE A 28 0.47 5.30 4.41
CA ILE A 28 1.86 5.67 4.73
C ILE A 28 2.51 6.40 3.55
N LEU A 29 2.37 5.87 2.33
CA LEU A 29 2.90 6.51 1.12
C LEU A 29 2.33 7.92 0.93
N ALA A 30 1.03 8.11 1.15
CA ALA A 30 0.41 9.42 1.06
C ALA A 30 1.06 10.42 2.03
N ILE A 31 1.26 10.03 3.29
CA ILE A 31 1.93 10.87 4.29
C ILE A 31 3.38 11.17 3.85
N VAL A 32 4.13 10.16 3.42
CA VAL A 32 5.52 10.33 2.96
C VAL A 32 5.60 11.29 1.78
N PHE A 33 4.68 11.19 0.81
CA PHE A 33 4.65 12.11 -0.32
C PHE A 33 4.28 13.54 0.09
N ILE A 34 3.28 13.72 0.94
CA ILE A 34 2.90 15.04 1.46
C ILE A 34 4.08 15.67 2.18
N ALA A 35 4.76 14.91 3.05
CA ALA A 35 5.94 15.38 3.75
C ALA A 35 7.09 15.72 2.79
N ALA A 36 7.39 14.84 1.83
CA ALA A 36 8.43 15.07 0.84
C ALA A 36 8.18 16.34 0.01
N GLU A 37 6.92 16.60 -0.35
CA GLU A 37 6.55 17.79 -1.11
C GLU A 37 6.70 19.08 -0.29
N LEU A 38 6.29 19.03 0.98
CA LEU A 38 6.50 20.12 1.94
C LEU A 38 7.99 20.42 2.15
N PHE A 39 8.83 19.39 2.28
CA PHE A 39 10.28 19.56 2.42
C PHE A 39 10.95 20.08 1.15
N LYS A 40 10.51 19.62 -0.03
CA LYS A 40 11.14 19.96 -1.31
C LYS A 40 10.75 21.35 -1.81
N SER A 41 9.48 21.72 -1.69
CA SER A 41 8.93 22.93 -2.31
C SER A 41 8.44 23.96 -1.30
N GLY A 42 8.45 23.65 0.00
CA GLY A 42 7.87 24.50 1.05
C GLY A 42 6.34 24.64 0.95
N ASN A 43 5.70 23.93 0.01
CA ASN A 43 4.30 24.10 -0.36
C ASN A 43 3.68 22.77 -0.85
N LEU A 44 2.35 22.68 -0.93
CA LEU A 44 1.63 21.51 -1.43
C LEU A 44 1.29 21.60 -2.93
N ASN A 45 1.95 22.50 -3.66
CA ASN A 45 1.57 22.88 -5.02
C ASN A 45 1.86 21.82 -6.09
N ALA A 46 2.74 20.85 -5.85
CA ALA A 46 3.08 19.85 -6.87
C ALA A 46 1.88 18.97 -7.28
N ILE A 47 0.93 18.77 -6.37
CA ILE A 47 -0.35 18.13 -6.71
C ILE A 47 -1.08 19.00 -7.74
N SER A 48 -1.20 20.30 -7.50
CA SER A 48 -1.88 21.23 -8.42
C SER A 48 -1.16 21.40 -9.78
N GLU A 49 0.16 21.32 -9.79
CA GLU A 49 0.97 21.40 -11.02
C GLU A 49 0.83 20.12 -11.85
N SER A 50 0.81 18.95 -11.21
CA SER A 50 0.62 17.67 -11.91
C SER A 50 -0.75 17.53 -12.60
N PHE A 51 -1.77 18.26 -12.14
CA PHE A 51 -3.06 18.37 -12.83
C PHE A 51 -3.01 19.27 -14.07
N LYS A 52 -2.15 20.30 -14.07
CA LYS A 52 -2.02 21.25 -15.18
C LYS A 52 -1.19 20.69 -16.33
N ASP A 53 -0.14 19.92 -16.01
CA ASP A 53 0.81 19.41 -17.00
C ASP A 53 0.39 18.07 -17.62
N GLY A 54 -0.80 17.56 -17.31
CA GLY A 54 -1.30 16.27 -17.82
C GLY A 54 -0.57 15.03 -17.28
N SER A 55 0.40 15.21 -16.39
CA SER A 55 1.23 14.16 -15.78
C SER A 55 0.53 13.42 -14.61
N TRP A 56 -0.71 13.79 -14.29
CA TRP A 56 -1.53 13.15 -13.26
C TRP A 56 -1.70 11.64 -13.46
N VAL A 57 -2.00 11.20 -14.69
CA VAL A 57 -2.26 9.79 -15.00
C VAL A 57 -1.03 8.91 -14.72
N PRO A 58 0.18 9.20 -15.23
CA PRO A 58 1.36 8.41 -14.89
C PRO A 58 1.75 8.55 -13.41
N PHE A 59 1.52 9.71 -12.79
CA PHE A 59 1.75 9.94 -11.36
C PHE A 59 0.91 8.99 -10.48
N VAL A 60 -0.39 8.88 -10.76
CA VAL A 60 -1.31 8.00 -10.02
C VAL A 60 -1.07 6.53 -10.37
N THR A 61 -0.90 6.20 -11.66
CA THR A 61 -0.73 4.82 -12.11
C THR A 61 0.50 4.16 -11.50
N THR A 62 1.63 4.87 -11.46
CA THR A 62 2.87 4.37 -10.84
C THR A 62 2.67 4.06 -9.36
N ARG A 63 1.98 4.95 -8.63
CA ARG A 63 1.70 4.76 -7.20
C ARG A 63 0.73 3.61 -6.96
N ALA A 64 -0.31 3.49 -7.79
CA ALA A 64 -1.24 2.37 -7.73
C ALA A 64 -0.52 1.03 -7.96
N ALA A 65 0.38 0.95 -8.95
CA ALA A 65 1.17 -0.25 -9.22
C ALA A 65 2.05 -0.65 -8.02
N ILE A 66 2.72 0.31 -7.40
CA ILE A 66 3.56 0.06 -6.20
C ILE A 66 2.70 -0.42 -5.02
N ILE A 67 1.54 0.21 -4.78
CA ILE A 67 0.61 -0.19 -3.71
C ILE A 67 0.08 -1.61 -3.93
N VAL A 68 -0.34 -1.93 -5.15
CA VAL A 68 -0.82 -3.27 -5.53
C VAL A 68 0.29 -4.30 -5.33
N GLY A 69 1.48 -4.05 -5.87
CA GLY A 69 2.62 -4.95 -5.75
C GLY A 69 2.97 -5.24 -4.30
N TYR A 70 3.12 -4.21 -3.47
CA TYR A 70 3.39 -4.35 -2.05
C TYR A 70 2.29 -5.14 -1.32
N GLY A 71 1.03 -4.80 -1.58
CA GLY A 71 -0.12 -5.42 -0.93
C GLY A 71 -0.22 -6.92 -1.19
N PHE A 72 -0.04 -7.33 -2.45
CA PHE A 72 -0.07 -8.75 -2.82
C PHE A 72 1.14 -9.51 -2.29
N VAL A 73 2.35 -8.94 -2.36
CA VAL A 73 3.56 -9.56 -1.81
C VAL A 73 3.40 -9.80 -0.30
N MET A 74 2.99 -8.78 0.46
CA MET A 74 2.80 -8.90 1.90
C MET A 74 1.68 -9.88 2.26
N ALA A 75 0.58 -9.89 1.51
CA ALA A 75 -0.49 -10.85 1.71
C ALA A 75 -0.03 -12.30 1.46
N PHE A 76 0.72 -12.52 0.38
CA PHE A 76 1.26 -13.82 0.05
C PHE A 76 2.24 -14.31 1.13
N LEU A 77 3.22 -13.49 1.50
CA LEU A 77 4.22 -13.83 2.53
C LEU A 77 3.56 -14.11 3.89
N THR A 78 2.60 -13.27 4.29
CA THR A 78 1.87 -13.42 5.56
C THR A 78 1.05 -14.71 5.57
N LYS A 79 0.36 -15.02 4.48
CA LYS A 79 -0.43 -16.26 4.37
C LYS A 79 0.47 -17.50 4.29
N SER A 80 1.56 -17.45 3.53
CA SER A 80 2.55 -18.52 3.42
C SER A 80 3.16 -18.85 4.78
N LYS A 81 3.60 -17.82 5.51
CA LYS A 81 4.12 -17.97 6.88
C LYS A 81 3.06 -18.57 7.82
N ALA A 82 1.81 -18.11 7.76
CA ALA A 82 0.74 -18.64 8.59
C ALA A 82 0.41 -20.11 8.28
N LYS A 83 0.49 -20.53 7.01
CA LYS A 83 0.28 -21.93 6.61
C LYS A 83 1.43 -22.83 7.05
N ASN A 84 2.68 -22.36 6.96
CA ASN A 84 3.86 -23.14 7.36
C ASN A 84 4.05 -23.22 8.89
N THR A 85 3.32 -22.42 9.66
CA THR A 85 3.36 -22.43 11.15
C THR A 85 2.24 -23.26 11.77
N LEU A 86 1.27 -23.72 10.96
CA LEU A 86 0.18 -24.61 11.36
C LEU A 86 0.58 -26.07 11.19
#